data_AF-A0A7C7C262-F1
#
_entry.id   AF-A0A7C7C262-F1
#
_cell.length_a   1.000
_cell.length_b   1.000
_cell.length_c   1.000
_cell.angle_alpha   90.00
_cell.angle_beta   90.00
_cell.angle_gamma   90.00
#
_symmetry.space_group_name_H-M   'P 1'
#
loop_
_entity.id
_entity.type
_entity.pdbx_description
1 polymer ?
#
loop_
_entity_poly.entity_id
_entity_poly.type
_entity_poly.pdbx_seq_one_letter_code
_entity_poly.pdbx_strand_id
1 'polypeptide(L)' 'NKVKSIKLHATPKGEGILAGIKGQYLIFTDGRVLNIRAHEGARVQFEVE' A
#
# COMPACT_ATOMS: atom_id res chain seq x y z
N ASN A 1 -9.51 9.10 -13.77
CA ASN A 1 -9.17 8.02 -12.80
C ASN A 1 -8.22 8.53 -11.74
N LYS A 2 -8.69 8.66 -10.50
CA LYS A 2 -7.91 9.21 -9.38
C LYS A 2 -7.30 8.06 -8.59
N VAL A 3 -5.98 8.08 -8.41
CA VAL A 3 -5.26 7.13 -7.55
C VAL A 3 -5.71 7.30 -6.11
N LYS A 4 -5.97 6.19 -5.40
CA LYS A 4 -6.32 6.21 -3.98
C LYS A 4 -5.09 5.88 -3.13
N SER A 5 -4.52 6.88 -2.46
CA SER A 5 -3.36 6.64 -1.58
C SER A 5 -3.80 5.95 -0.28
N ILE A 6 -3.18 4.82 0.05
CA ILE A 6 -3.34 4.16 1.35
C ILE A 6 -2.57 4.96 2.41
N LYS A 7 -3.23 5.23 3.53
CA LYS A 7 -2.65 5.88 4.70
C LYS A 7 -2.68 4.92 5.89
N LEU A 8 -1.53 4.34 6.27
CA LEU A 8 -1.47 3.33 7.33
C LEU A 8 -2.00 3.84 8.68
N HIS A 9 -1.81 5.13 8.98
CA HIS A 9 -2.36 5.73 10.19
C HIS A 9 -3.90 5.69 10.25
N ALA A 10 -4.58 5.89 9.11
CA ALA A 10 -6.05 5.85 9.03
C ALA A 10 -6.57 4.43 8.77
N THR A 11 -5.77 3.58 8.11
CA THR A 11 -6.15 2.23 7.70
C THR A 11 -4.96 1.29 7.94
N PRO A 12 -4.78 0.79 9.17
CA PRO A 12 -3.57 0.06 9.58
C PRO A 12 -3.52 -1.39 9.07
N LYS A 13 -4.65 -1.90 8.55
CA LYS A 13 -4.78 -3.24 7.99
C LYS A 13 -5.45 -3.16 6.64
N GLY A 14 -5.04 -4.02 5.73
CA GLY A 14 -5.67 -4.15 4.44
C GLY A 14 -5.08 -5.30 3.64
N GLU A 15 -5.87 -5.79 2.71
CA GLU A 15 -5.53 -6.85 1.77
C GLU A 15 -5.81 -6.36 0.35
N GLY A 16 -5.25 -7.06 -0.63
CA GLY A 16 -5.51 -6.81 -2.03
C GLY A 16 -4.53 -7.52 -2.94
N ILE A 17 -4.90 -7.62 -4.22
CA ILE A 17 -4.03 -8.21 -5.24
C ILE A 17 -2.99 -7.17 -5.65
N LEU A 18 -1.72 -7.50 -5.48
CA LEU A 18 -0.61 -6.68 -5.92
C LEU A 18 -0.56 -6.67 -7.45
N ALA A 19 -0.90 -5.54 -8.06
CA ALA A 19 -0.81 -5.34 -9.51
C ALA A 19 0.62 -5.05 -9.97
N GLY A 20 1.47 -4.52 -9.08
CA GLY A 20 2.87 -4.29 -9.37
C GLY A 20 3.58 -3.41 -8.35
N ILE A 21 4.88 -3.23 -8.56
CA ILE A 21 5.76 -2.40 -7.72
C ILE A 21 6.47 -1.39 -8.62
N LYS A 22 6.49 -0.13 -8.21
CA LYS A 22 7.26 0.93 -8.89
C LYS A 22 8.08 1.70 -7.86
N GLY A 23 9.35 1.33 -7.69
CA GLY A 23 10.17 1.87 -6.61
C GLY A 23 9.53 1.62 -5.25
N GLN A 24 9.30 2.68 -4.47
CA GLN A 24 8.68 2.62 -3.13
C GLN A 24 7.13 2.53 -3.15
N TYR A 25 6.53 2.30 -4.31
CA TYR A 25 5.08 2.22 -4.46
C TYR A 25 4.62 0.78 -4.67
N LEU A 26 3.74 0.28 -3.80
CA LEU A 26 2.94 -0.93 -4.01
C LEU A 26 1.61 -0.54 -4.64
N ILE A 27 1.28 -1.15 -5.78
CA ILE A 27 0.10 -0.82 -6.58
C ILE A 27 -0.86 -1.99 -6.53
N PHE A 28 -2.13 -1.73 -6.20
CA PHE A 28 -3.18 -2.75 -6.10
C PHE A 28 -4.13 -2.67 -7.29
N THR A 29 -4.73 -3.81 -7.65
CA THR A 29 -5.64 -3.93 -8.81
C THR A 29 -6.89 -3.05 -8.71
N ASP A 30 -7.31 -2.67 -7.50
CA ASP A 30 -8.44 -1.80 -7.24
C ASP A 30 -8.13 -0.28 -7.32
N GLY A 31 -6.92 0.07 -7.77
CA GLY A 31 -6.46 1.44 -7.93
C GLY A 31 -5.95 2.09 -6.64
N ARG A 32 -5.86 1.34 -5.52
CA ARG A 32 -5.13 1.78 -4.33
C ARG A 32 -3.63 1.71 -4.55
N VAL A 33 -2.91 2.64 -3.91
CA VAL A 33 -1.44 2.69 -3.95
C VAL A 33 -0.90 3.00 -2.55
N LEU A 34 0.04 2.18 -2.08
CA LEU A 34 0.80 2.41 -0.85
C LEU A 34 2.20 2.91 -1.21
N ASN A 35 2.55 4.11 -0.75
CA ASN A 35 3.93 4.61 -0.78
C ASN A 35 4.58 4.33 0.58
N ILE A 36 5.54 3.41 0.64
CA ILE A 36 6.12 2.98 1.92
C ILE A 36 6.93 4.07 2.63
N ARG A 37 7.56 5.00 1.89
CA ARG A 37 8.31 6.14 2.46
C ARG A 37 7.41 7.09 3.25
N ALA A 38 6.14 7.19 2.88
CA ALA A 38 5.21 8.08 3.58
C ALA A 38 4.85 7.60 5.00
N HIS A 39 5.31 6.41 5.40
CA HIS A 39 4.99 5.77 6.68
C HIS A 39 6.26 5.42 7.48
N GLU A 40 7.25 6.31 7.45
CA GLU A 40 8.44 6.21 8.32
C GLU A 40 8.03 6.03 9.80
N GLY A 41 8.71 5.15 10.51
CA GLY A 41 8.41 4.79 11.91
C GLY A 41 7.34 3.70 12.09
N ALA A 42 6.65 3.28 11.04
CA ALA A 42 5.72 2.15 11.11
C ALA A 42 6.46 0.81 10.99
N ARG A 43 6.08 -0.17 11.84
CA ARG A 43 6.43 -1.59 11.64
C ARG A 43 5.29 -2.27 10.91
N VAL A 44 5.57 -2.78 9.70
CA VAL A 44 4.57 -3.41 8.83
C VAL A 44 4.89 -4.90 8.68
N GLN A 45 3.87 -5.74 8.69
CA GLN A 45 3.96 -7.15 8.35
C GLN A 45 3.23 -7.37 7.02
N PHE A 46 3.86 -8.10 6.10
CA PHE A 46 3.25 -8.56 4.86
C PHE A 46 3.10 -10.07 4.92
N GLU A 47 1.99 -10.57 4.39
CA GLU A 47 1.69 -11.99 4.22
C GLU A 47 1.19 -12.18 2.79
N VAL A 48 1.58 -13.29 2.16
CA VAL A 48 1.22 -13.64 0.79
C VAL A 48 0.73 -15.08 0.82
N GLU A 49 -0.44 -15.30 0.22
CA GLU A 49 -1.04 -16.61 -0.01
C GLU A 49 -0.76 -17.10 -1.43
#